data_AF-F7GWV7-F1
#
_entry.id   AF-F7GWV7-F1
#
_cell.length_a   1.000
_cell.length_b   1.000
_cell.length_c   1.000
_cell.angle_alpha   90.00
_cell.angle_beta   90.00
_cell.angle_gamma   90.00
#
_symmetry.space_group_name_H-M   'P 1'
#
loop_
_entity.id
_entity.type
_entity.pdbx_description
1 polymer ?
#
loop_
_entity_poly.entity_id
_entity_poly.type
_entity_poly.pdbx_seq_one_letter_code
_entity_poly.pdbx_strand_id
1 'polypeptide(L)'
;MPLLVEGRRVRLPQSAGDLVRAHPPLEERARLLRGQSVQQVGPQGLLYVQQRELAVTSPKDGSISILGSDDATTCHIVVLRHTGNGATCLTHCDGTDTKAEVPLIMNSIKSFSDHAQCGRLEVHLVGGFNDDRQLSQKLTHQLLSEFDRQEDDIHLVTLCVTELNDREENENHFPIIYGIAVNIKTAEIYRASFQDRGPEEQLRAARALAGGPMISIYDAETEQIRIGPYSWTPFPHVDFWLQQDDKQILENLSTSPLAEPPHFVEHIRSTLMFLKKYPSPTNTLFPGNKALLYKKNEDGLWEKISSGN
;
A
#
# COMPACT_ATOMS: atom_id res chain seq x y z
N MET A 1 22.11 -5.98 -10.12
CA MET A 1 22.72 -6.34 -8.83
C MET A 1 21.66 -6.07 -7.78
N PRO A 2 21.56 -6.92 -6.75
CA PRO A 2 20.32 -7.65 -6.47
C PRO A 2 19.71 -7.27 -5.11
N LEU A 3 18.73 -8.04 -4.65
CA LEU A 3 18.20 -7.92 -3.30
C LEU A 3 19.28 -8.38 -2.30
N LEU A 4 19.66 -7.50 -1.37
CA LEU A 4 20.75 -7.71 -0.42
C LEU A 4 20.26 -7.80 1.02
N VAL A 5 20.81 -8.75 1.78
CA VAL A 5 20.73 -8.77 3.24
C VAL A 5 22.17 -8.79 3.78
N GLU A 6 22.48 -7.86 4.69
CA GLU A 6 23.84 -7.71 5.26
C GLU A 6 24.95 -7.60 4.18
N GLY A 7 24.62 -6.93 3.07
CA GLY A 7 25.53 -6.71 1.94
C GLY A 7 25.74 -7.93 1.03
N ARG A 8 24.99 -9.02 1.23
CA ARG A 8 25.08 -10.24 0.41
C ARG A 8 23.79 -10.48 -0.34
N ARG A 9 23.90 -10.95 -1.58
CA ARG A 9 22.74 -11.33 -2.40
C ARG A 9 21.91 -12.41 -1.72
N VAL A 10 20.61 -12.20 -1.65
CA VAL A 10 19.64 -13.21 -1.21
C VAL A 10 19.55 -14.34 -2.24
N ARG A 11 19.49 -15.59 -1.77
CA ARG A 11 19.22 -16.75 -2.64
C ARG A 11 17.72 -17.00 -2.69
N LEU A 12 17.15 -16.98 -3.89
CA LEU A 12 15.73 -17.24 -4.13
C LEU A 12 15.56 -18.46 -5.07
N PRO A 13 14.44 -19.21 -4.98
CA PRO A 13 13.34 -19.05 -4.04
C PRO A 13 13.71 -19.53 -2.62
N GLN A 14 13.20 -18.83 -1.59
CA GLN A 14 13.16 -19.36 -0.22
C GLN A 14 11.98 -18.73 0.54
N SER A 15 11.54 -19.36 1.65
CA SER A 15 10.46 -18.83 2.49
C SER A 15 10.90 -17.57 3.25
N ALA A 16 9.95 -16.73 3.66
CA ALA A 16 10.28 -15.53 4.43
C ALA A 16 10.88 -15.89 5.80
N GLY A 17 10.35 -16.93 6.42
CA GLY A 17 10.83 -17.50 7.67
C GLY A 17 12.27 -18.01 7.59
N ASP A 18 12.64 -18.72 6.52
CA ASP A 18 14.03 -19.14 6.31
C ASP A 18 14.97 -17.95 6.14
N LEU A 19 14.53 -16.89 5.44
CA LEU A 19 15.31 -15.66 5.26
C LEU A 19 15.53 -14.94 6.57
N VAL A 20 14.51 -14.85 7.40
CA VAL A 20 14.63 -14.22 8.70
C VAL A 20 15.51 -15.04 9.65
N ARG A 21 15.33 -16.36 9.73
CA ARG A 21 16.17 -17.25 10.57
C ARG A 21 17.64 -17.21 10.19
N ALA A 22 17.96 -17.02 8.91
CA ALA A 22 19.33 -16.93 8.43
C ALA A 22 20.01 -15.58 8.75
N HIS A 23 19.24 -14.55 9.09
CA HIS A 23 19.71 -13.17 9.20
C HIS A 23 19.17 -12.48 10.48
N PRO A 24 19.93 -12.51 11.60
CA PRO A 24 19.50 -11.94 12.88
C PRO A 24 18.99 -10.49 12.83
N PRO A 25 19.53 -9.57 11.99
CA PRO A 25 18.97 -8.22 11.88
C PRO A 25 17.53 -8.17 11.35
N LEU A 26 17.15 -9.11 10.47
CA LEU A 26 15.76 -9.19 9.98
C LEU A 26 14.84 -9.74 11.07
N GLU A 27 15.31 -10.74 11.82
CA GLU A 27 14.55 -11.34 12.93
C GLU A 27 14.23 -10.32 14.01
N GLU A 28 15.24 -9.57 14.44
CA GLU A 28 15.06 -8.56 15.47
C GLU A 28 14.11 -7.45 15.02
N ARG A 29 14.21 -6.99 13.76
CA ARG A 29 13.29 -5.97 13.24
C ARG A 29 11.86 -6.47 13.14
N ALA A 30 11.65 -7.70 12.66
CA ALA A 30 10.31 -8.29 12.58
C ALA A 30 9.71 -8.47 13.98
N ARG A 31 10.52 -8.92 14.96
CA ARG A 31 10.12 -9.04 16.37
C ARG A 31 9.73 -7.70 16.98
N LEU A 32 10.58 -6.68 16.80
CA LEU A 32 10.33 -5.33 17.31
C LEU A 32 9.07 -4.73 16.70
N LEU A 33 8.91 -4.83 15.37
CA LEU A 33 7.74 -4.29 14.67
C LEU A 33 6.44 -4.95 15.16
N ARG A 34 6.39 -6.28 15.26
CA ARG A 34 5.23 -7.00 15.82
C ARG A 34 4.94 -6.62 17.27
N GLY A 35 5.97 -6.35 18.06
CA GLY A 35 5.86 -6.00 19.47
C GLY A 35 5.36 -4.59 19.75
N GLN A 36 5.26 -3.72 18.74
CA GLN A 36 4.74 -2.36 18.91
C GLN A 36 3.24 -2.35 19.18
N SER A 37 2.78 -1.38 19.97
CA SER A 37 1.38 -0.99 20.01
C SER A 37 0.98 -0.26 18.72
N VAL A 38 -0.23 -0.51 18.22
CA VAL A 38 -0.77 0.20 17.06
C VAL A 38 -1.01 1.67 17.40
N GLN A 39 -0.40 2.58 16.64
CA GLN A 39 -0.62 4.02 16.79
C GLN A 39 -1.84 4.47 15.96
N GLN A 40 -2.73 5.24 16.56
CA GLN A 40 -3.80 5.91 15.83
C GLN A 40 -3.23 7.17 15.17
N VAL A 41 -3.05 7.12 13.84
CA VAL A 41 -2.46 8.24 13.09
C VAL A 41 -3.58 9.17 12.62
N GLY A 42 -3.50 10.44 13.03
CA GLY A 42 -4.43 11.48 12.62
C GLY A 42 -4.17 12.02 11.20
N PRO A 43 -5.07 12.86 10.66
CA PRO A 43 -5.02 13.33 9.27
C PRO A 43 -3.93 14.37 8.98
N GLN A 44 -3.37 14.99 10.01
CA GLN A 44 -2.42 16.10 9.91
C GLN A 44 -1.12 15.65 9.24
N GLY A 45 -0.85 16.17 8.04
CA GLY A 45 0.33 15.80 7.26
C GLY A 45 0.37 14.33 6.80
N LEU A 46 -0.76 13.62 6.89
CA LEU A 46 -0.93 12.25 6.43
C LEU A 46 -1.31 12.21 4.95
N LEU A 47 -0.66 11.32 4.20
CA LEU A 47 -1.13 10.81 2.92
C LEU A 47 -1.41 9.31 3.04
N TYR A 48 -2.71 8.97 3.10
CA TYR A 48 -3.17 7.58 3.15
C TYR A 48 -3.21 6.99 1.74
N VAL A 49 -2.57 5.83 1.57
CA VAL A 49 -2.46 5.09 0.31
C VAL A 49 -3.39 3.87 0.39
N GLN A 50 -4.36 3.77 -0.52
CA GLN A 50 -5.24 2.60 -0.57
C GLN A 50 -4.57 1.41 -1.26
N GLN A 51 -5.21 0.25 -1.15
CA GLN A 51 -4.86 -0.92 -1.95
C GLN A 51 -4.75 -0.56 -3.44
N ARG A 52 -3.66 -1.02 -4.07
CA ARG A 52 -3.37 -0.79 -5.49
C ARG A 52 -3.16 0.68 -5.83
N GLU A 53 -2.63 1.45 -4.89
CA GLU A 53 -2.10 2.80 -5.08
C GLU A 53 -0.65 2.89 -4.60
N LEU A 54 0.05 3.90 -5.09
CA LEU A 54 1.42 4.24 -4.75
C LEU A 54 1.52 5.73 -4.46
N ALA A 55 2.29 6.11 -3.45
CA ALA A 55 2.70 7.49 -3.22
C ALA A 55 4.20 7.56 -2.96
N VAL A 56 4.84 8.59 -3.50
CA VAL A 56 6.25 8.88 -3.26
C VAL A 56 6.42 10.35 -2.90
N THR A 57 7.22 10.63 -1.88
CA THR A 57 7.61 11.99 -1.50
C THR A 57 9.00 11.99 -0.85
N SER A 58 9.50 13.13 -0.40
CA SER A 58 10.80 13.27 0.27
C SER A 58 10.71 14.28 1.41
N PRO A 59 11.72 14.39 2.30
CA PRO A 59 11.73 15.40 3.36
C PRO A 59 11.68 16.85 2.91
N LYS A 60 11.80 17.12 1.60
CA LYS A 60 11.65 18.47 1.02
C LYS A 60 10.20 18.92 0.94
N ASP A 61 9.26 17.98 0.91
CA ASP A 61 7.83 18.24 0.90
C ASP A 61 7.40 18.84 2.24
N GLY A 62 6.81 20.04 2.18
CA GLY A 62 6.32 20.76 3.36
C GLY A 62 4.94 20.28 3.83
N SER A 63 4.18 19.62 2.96
CA SER A 63 2.80 19.20 3.17
C SER A 63 2.71 17.81 3.82
N ILE A 64 3.57 16.88 3.43
CA ILE A 64 3.50 15.47 3.87
C ILE A 64 4.61 15.13 4.86
N SER A 65 4.22 14.55 5.99
CA SER A 65 5.15 14.04 6.99
C SER A 65 5.04 12.52 7.18
N ILE A 66 3.88 11.93 6.86
CA ILE A 66 3.59 10.51 7.07
C ILE A 66 2.92 9.94 5.82
N LEU A 67 3.45 8.82 5.32
CA LEU A 67 2.71 7.93 4.42
C LEU A 67 2.17 6.75 5.24
N GLY A 68 0.98 6.26 4.90
CA GLY A 68 0.40 5.14 5.61
C GLY A 68 -0.57 4.33 4.76
N SER A 69 -0.73 3.07 5.12
CA SER A 69 -1.74 2.17 4.56
C SER A 69 -2.20 1.19 5.64
N ASP A 70 -3.42 0.71 5.52
CA ASP A 70 -4.08 -0.21 6.45
C ASP A 70 -4.81 -1.33 5.71
N ASP A 71 -5.50 -2.17 6.47
CA ASP A 71 -6.36 -3.26 5.99
C ASP A 71 -5.63 -4.30 5.13
N ALA A 72 -4.31 -4.45 5.30
CA ALA A 72 -3.53 -5.47 4.59
C ALA A 72 -3.77 -6.86 5.20
N THR A 73 -4.67 -7.63 4.58
CA THR A 73 -4.92 -9.03 4.93
C THR A 73 -3.91 -9.95 4.25
N THR A 74 -4.19 -10.40 3.03
CA THR A 74 -3.25 -11.17 2.19
C THR A 74 -2.27 -10.27 1.43
N CYS A 75 -2.63 -8.99 1.29
CA CYS A 75 -1.87 -7.94 0.63
C CYS A 75 -0.56 -7.61 1.38
N HIS A 76 0.34 -6.86 0.73
CA HIS A 76 1.59 -6.39 1.33
C HIS A 76 1.74 -4.88 1.16
N ILE A 77 2.10 -4.21 2.26
CA ILE A 77 2.55 -2.83 2.24
C ILE A 77 4.05 -2.83 2.03
N VAL A 78 4.51 -2.15 0.99
CA VAL A 78 5.92 -2.04 0.62
C VAL A 78 6.37 -0.60 0.77
N VAL A 79 7.45 -0.40 1.52
CA VAL A 79 8.14 0.89 1.60
C VAL A 79 9.51 0.75 0.94
N LEU A 80 9.79 1.59 -0.06
CA LEU A 80 11.11 1.73 -0.65
C LEU A 80 11.64 3.13 -0.32
N ARG A 81 12.82 3.21 0.28
CA ARG A 81 13.44 4.48 0.67
C ARG A 81 14.84 4.59 0.12
N HIS A 82 15.18 5.75 -0.44
CA HIS A 82 16.55 6.12 -0.74
C HIS A 82 17.12 6.95 0.41
N THR A 83 18.13 6.44 1.11
CA THR A 83 18.61 7.04 2.37
C THR A 83 19.41 8.33 2.19
N GLY A 84 19.94 8.59 0.98
CA GLY A 84 20.73 9.80 0.72
C GLY A 84 19.90 11.08 0.60
N ASN A 85 18.73 10.99 -0.02
CA ASN A 85 17.84 12.13 -0.25
C ASN A 85 16.52 12.01 0.52
N GLY A 86 16.28 10.88 1.18
CA GLY A 86 15.07 10.60 1.95
C GLY A 86 13.84 10.32 1.10
N ALA A 87 13.96 10.22 -0.23
CA ALA A 87 12.84 9.85 -1.09
C ALA A 87 12.25 8.53 -0.57
N THR A 88 10.94 8.53 -0.32
CA THR A 88 10.22 7.43 0.33
C THR A 88 8.95 7.16 -0.44
N CYS A 89 8.83 5.94 -0.92
CA CYS A 89 7.69 5.43 -1.64
C CYS A 89 6.98 4.42 -0.74
N LEU A 90 5.67 4.57 -0.58
CA LEU A 90 4.80 3.57 0.04
C LEU A 90 3.79 3.09 -1.01
N THR A 91 3.64 1.78 -1.11
CA THR A 91 2.62 1.15 -1.97
C THR A 91 1.93 0.01 -1.22
N HIS A 92 0.70 -0.29 -1.62
CA HIS A 92 -0.08 -1.41 -1.11
C HIS A 92 -0.37 -2.39 -2.25
N CYS A 93 0.47 -3.42 -2.36
CA CYS A 93 0.41 -4.47 -3.37
C CYS A 93 -0.59 -5.55 -2.96
N ASP A 94 -1.44 -5.99 -3.90
CA ASP A 94 -2.41 -7.09 -3.69
C ASP A 94 -2.15 -8.30 -4.60
N GLY A 95 -1.06 -8.28 -5.38
CA GLY A 95 -0.69 -9.35 -6.31
C GLY A 95 -1.42 -9.31 -7.65
N THR A 96 -2.03 -8.18 -8.01
CA THR A 96 -2.66 -7.98 -9.33
C THR A 96 -1.64 -8.09 -10.45
N ASP A 97 -0.56 -7.29 -10.41
CA ASP A 97 0.51 -7.35 -11.41
C ASP A 97 1.87 -6.92 -10.83
N THR A 98 2.38 -7.70 -9.87
CA THR A 98 3.64 -7.43 -9.16
C THR A 98 4.82 -7.13 -10.10
N LYS A 99 4.82 -7.75 -11.30
CA LYS A 99 5.86 -7.56 -12.32
C LYS A 99 5.82 -6.17 -12.95
N ALA A 100 4.65 -5.56 -13.08
CA ALA A 100 4.50 -4.16 -13.51
C ALA A 100 4.63 -3.17 -12.34
N GLU A 101 4.20 -3.57 -11.15
CA GLU A 101 4.18 -2.72 -9.95
C GLU A 101 5.60 -2.41 -9.42
N VAL A 102 6.49 -3.39 -9.36
CA VAL A 102 7.87 -3.17 -8.86
C VAL A 102 8.66 -2.16 -9.72
N PRO A 103 8.64 -2.23 -11.06
CA PRO A 103 9.21 -1.16 -11.90
C PRO A 103 8.60 0.21 -11.62
N LEU A 104 7.29 0.31 -11.35
CA LEU A 104 6.64 1.58 -11.00
C LEU A 104 7.21 2.15 -9.69
N ILE A 105 7.41 1.31 -8.67
CA ILE A 105 8.02 1.68 -7.39
C ILE A 105 9.46 2.19 -7.61
N MET A 106 10.26 1.44 -8.36
CA MET A 106 11.65 1.78 -8.66
C MET A 106 11.76 3.11 -9.42
N ASN A 107 10.95 3.29 -10.46
CA ASN A 107 10.92 4.53 -11.24
C ASN A 107 10.47 5.73 -10.41
N SER A 108 9.52 5.53 -9.50
CA SER A 108 9.01 6.57 -8.60
C SER A 108 10.07 7.08 -7.62
N ILE A 109 10.95 6.21 -7.12
CA ILE A 109 12.07 6.65 -6.28
C ILE A 109 13.19 7.28 -7.11
N LYS A 110 13.48 6.73 -8.29
CA LYS A 110 14.54 7.23 -9.18
C LYS A 110 14.23 8.60 -9.81
N SER A 111 12.97 9.03 -9.83
CA SER A 111 12.61 10.37 -10.32
C SER A 111 13.17 11.50 -9.44
N PHE A 112 13.55 11.20 -8.19
CA PHE A 112 14.23 12.14 -7.32
C PHE A 112 15.72 12.20 -7.68
N SER A 113 16.08 13.19 -8.50
CA SER A 113 17.43 13.39 -9.08
C SER A 113 18.49 13.86 -8.08
N ASP A 114 18.08 14.32 -6.90
CA ASP A 114 18.97 14.89 -5.90
C ASP A 114 19.73 13.82 -5.11
N HIS A 115 21.05 13.95 -5.02
CA HIS A 115 21.94 13.16 -4.14
C HIS A 115 21.95 11.63 -4.36
N ALA A 116 21.74 11.15 -5.59
CA ALA A 116 21.92 9.73 -5.92
C ALA A 116 23.33 9.16 -5.63
N GLN A 117 24.31 10.01 -5.33
CA GLN A 117 25.69 9.62 -4.99
C GLN A 117 25.91 9.30 -3.50
N CYS A 118 24.93 9.55 -2.62
CA CYS A 118 25.03 9.24 -1.18
C CYS A 118 23.89 8.32 -0.75
N GLY A 119 24.12 7.47 0.25
CA GLY A 119 23.11 6.55 0.77
C GLY A 119 22.94 5.27 -0.07
N ARG A 120 21.79 4.61 0.09
CA ARG A 120 21.42 3.34 -0.56
C ARG A 120 19.89 3.18 -0.61
N LEU A 121 19.42 2.24 -1.41
CA LEU A 121 18.01 1.83 -1.42
C LEU A 121 17.75 0.82 -0.31
N GLU A 122 16.73 1.08 0.50
CA GLU A 122 16.24 0.21 1.57
C GLU A 122 14.78 -0.15 1.31
N VAL A 123 14.47 -1.45 1.32
CA VAL A 123 13.11 -1.96 1.11
C VAL A 123 12.58 -2.65 2.38
N HIS A 124 11.30 -2.44 2.63
CA HIS A 124 10.56 -2.97 3.77
C HIS A 124 9.26 -3.58 3.28
N LEU A 125 9.01 -4.84 3.66
CA LEU A 125 7.81 -5.57 3.29
C LEU A 125 7.09 -6.01 4.56
N VAL A 126 5.80 -5.66 4.68
CA VAL A 126 4.95 -5.98 5.83
C VAL A 126 3.54 -6.34 5.33
N GLY A 127 2.92 -7.37 5.92
CA GLY A 127 1.55 -7.80 5.55
C GLY A 127 1.47 -9.27 5.14
N GLY A 128 0.29 -9.75 4.81
CA GLY A 128 0.07 -11.18 4.60
C GLY A 128 0.03 -11.96 5.91
N PHE A 129 -0.39 -13.21 5.84
CA PHE A 129 -0.39 -14.17 6.95
C PHE A 129 -0.36 -15.60 6.39
N ASN A 130 -0.49 -16.64 7.22
CA ASN A 130 -0.61 -18.02 6.72
C ASN A 130 -2.05 -18.30 6.24
N ASP A 131 -2.43 -17.70 5.11
CA ASP A 131 -3.77 -17.86 4.55
C ASP A 131 -3.97 -19.18 3.79
N ASP A 132 -5.18 -19.77 3.90
CA ASP A 132 -5.55 -21.06 3.29
C ASP A 132 -5.33 -21.11 1.77
N ARG A 133 -5.38 -19.94 1.12
CA ARG A 133 -5.30 -19.80 -0.34
C ARG A 133 -3.85 -19.56 -0.82
N GLN A 134 -2.88 -19.53 0.08
CA GLN A 134 -1.45 -19.27 -0.19
C GLN A 134 -1.19 -17.97 -0.97
N LEU A 135 -2.09 -16.98 -0.85
CA LEU A 135 -2.00 -15.72 -1.56
C LEU A 135 -0.86 -14.86 -1.01
N SER A 136 -0.71 -14.81 0.32
CA SER A 136 0.37 -14.07 0.99
C SER A 136 1.74 -14.62 0.60
N GLN A 137 1.90 -15.95 0.66
CA GLN A 137 3.16 -16.62 0.29
C GLN A 137 3.50 -16.39 -1.18
N LYS A 138 2.50 -16.46 -2.07
CA LYS A 138 2.67 -16.17 -3.50
C LYS A 138 3.13 -14.72 -3.72
N LEU A 139 2.48 -13.75 -3.07
CA LEU A 139 2.82 -12.34 -3.18
C LEU A 139 4.23 -12.05 -2.63
N THR A 140 4.58 -12.62 -1.47
CA THR A 140 5.94 -12.57 -0.91
C THR A 140 6.96 -13.06 -1.95
N HIS A 141 6.74 -14.24 -2.55
CA HIS A 141 7.65 -14.79 -3.55
C HIS A 141 7.80 -13.87 -4.76
N GLN A 142 6.69 -13.35 -5.29
CA GLN A 142 6.70 -12.43 -6.43
C GLN A 142 7.49 -11.15 -6.11
N LEU A 143 7.20 -10.49 -4.98
CA LEU A 143 7.87 -9.24 -4.60
C LEU A 143 9.37 -9.44 -4.41
N LEU A 144 9.79 -10.46 -3.65
CA LEU A 144 11.22 -10.76 -3.46
C LEU A 144 11.91 -11.04 -4.79
N SER A 145 11.25 -11.79 -5.68
CA SER A 145 11.80 -12.12 -6.99
C SER A 145 11.93 -10.91 -7.91
N GLU A 146 10.91 -10.04 -7.99
CA GLU A 146 10.96 -8.86 -8.84
C GLU A 146 11.93 -7.80 -8.32
N PHE A 147 12.09 -7.65 -7.00
CA PHE A 147 13.13 -6.79 -6.44
C PHE A 147 14.55 -7.35 -6.68
N ASP A 148 14.77 -8.66 -6.57
CA ASP A 148 16.08 -9.28 -6.86
C ASP A 148 16.50 -9.15 -8.33
N ARG A 149 15.55 -8.96 -9.24
CA ARG A 149 15.79 -8.74 -10.67
C ARG A 149 16.20 -7.32 -11.03
N GLN A 150 16.10 -6.36 -10.10
CA GLN A 150 16.48 -4.98 -10.39
C GLN A 150 18.00 -4.85 -10.61
N GLU A 151 18.40 -3.78 -11.29
CA GLU A 151 19.80 -3.50 -11.56
C GLU A 151 20.52 -2.89 -10.36
N ASP A 152 19.82 -2.07 -9.58
CA ASP A 152 20.33 -1.37 -8.39
C ASP A 152 20.35 -2.29 -7.17
N ASP A 153 21.36 -2.12 -6.32
CA ASP A 153 21.42 -2.79 -5.03
C ASP A 153 20.28 -2.30 -4.11
N ILE A 154 19.40 -3.23 -3.75
CA ILE A 154 18.27 -2.97 -2.84
C ILE A 154 18.51 -3.74 -1.56
N HIS A 155 18.65 -3.02 -0.45
CA HIS A 155 18.86 -3.63 0.85
C HIS A 155 17.52 -3.99 1.48
N LEU A 156 17.26 -5.27 1.70
CA LEU A 156 16.11 -5.74 2.46
C LEU A 156 16.35 -5.45 3.94
N VAL A 157 15.56 -4.53 4.49
CA VAL A 157 15.73 -4.00 5.84
C VAL A 157 14.68 -4.57 6.78
N THR A 158 13.43 -4.66 6.35
CA THR A 158 12.34 -5.26 7.13
C THR A 158 11.62 -6.31 6.28
N LEU A 159 11.48 -7.51 6.84
CA LEU A 159 10.66 -8.57 6.28
C LEU A 159 9.76 -9.12 7.40
N CYS A 160 8.50 -8.70 7.40
CA CYS A 160 7.51 -9.15 8.38
C CYS A 160 6.22 -9.51 7.64
N VAL A 161 6.28 -10.61 6.88
CA VAL A 161 5.23 -11.04 5.96
C VAL A 161 4.85 -12.50 6.13
N THR A 162 3.66 -12.88 5.65
CA THR A 162 3.18 -14.28 5.60
C THR A 162 3.36 -14.96 6.98
N GLU A 163 4.20 -15.98 7.10
CA GLU A 163 4.38 -16.74 8.34
C GLU A 163 4.99 -15.90 9.48
N LEU A 164 5.69 -14.81 9.14
CA LEU A 164 6.27 -13.90 10.11
C LEU A 164 5.27 -12.85 10.61
N ASN A 165 4.12 -12.71 9.95
CA ASN A 165 3.05 -11.80 10.35
C ASN A 165 1.79 -12.57 10.78
N ASP A 166 1.90 -13.87 11.04
CA ASP A 166 0.77 -14.74 11.33
C ASP A 166 0.52 -14.89 12.83
N ARG A 167 -0.76 -14.91 13.23
CA ARG A 167 -1.21 -15.40 14.53
C ARG A 167 -2.35 -16.39 14.33
N GLU A 168 -2.43 -17.37 15.22
CA GLU A 168 -3.48 -18.38 15.23
C GLU A 168 -4.41 -18.16 16.42
N GLU A 169 -5.72 -18.12 16.16
CA GLU A 169 -6.78 -18.05 17.16
C GLU A 169 -7.87 -19.07 16.82
N ASN A 170 -8.11 -20.04 17.71
CA ASN A 170 -9.10 -21.11 17.52
C ASN A 170 -8.93 -21.83 16.16
N GLU A 171 -7.71 -22.28 15.83
CA GLU A 171 -7.37 -22.96 14.57
C GLU A 171 -7.56 -22.10 13.30
N ASN A 172 -7.81 -20.80 13.45
CA ASN A 172 -7.90 -19.85 12.33
C ASN A 172 -6.69 -18.91 12.35
N HIS A 173 -6.17 -18.62 11.15
CA HIS A 173 -4.99 -17.77 10.97
C HIS A 173 -5.39 -16.33 10.62
N PHE A 174 -4.65 -15.36 11.16
CA PHE A 174 -4.89 -13.93 10.99
C PHE A 174 -3.57 -13.15 10.92
N PRO A 175 -3.53 -12.02 10.20
CA PRO A 175 -2.38 -11.14 10.24
C PRO A 175 -2.27 -10.40 11.58
N ILE A 176 -1.04 -10.27 12.09
CA ILE A 176 -0.71 -9.48 13.28
C ILE A 176 -0.74 -7.99 12.92
N ILE A 177 -0.11 -7.61 11.81
CA ILE A 177 0.00 -6.24 11.32
C ILE A 177 -0.88 -6.09 10.08
N TYR A 178 -1.91 -5.24 10.21
CA TYR A 178 -2.80 -4.83 9.11
C TYR A 178 -2.35 -3.51 8.47
N GLY A 179 -1.73 -2.62 9.25
CA GLY A 179 -1.35 -1.29 8.81
C GLY A 179 -0.03 -0.81 9.38
N ILE A 180 0.67 -0.02 8.57
CA ILE A 180 1.92 0.64 8.94
C ILE A 180 1.91 2.10 8.47
N ALA A 181 2.66 2.93 9.20
CA ALA A 181 3.01 4.27 8.80
C ALA A 181 4.53 4.37 8.64
N VAL A 182 4.97 5.27 7.77
CA VAL A 182 6.37 5.70 7.66
C VAL A 182 6.47 7.20 7.82
N ASN A 183 7.28 7.64 8.78
CA ASN A 183 7.62 9.04 8.94
C ASN A 183 8.73 9.41 7.95
N ILE A 184 8.45 10.34 7.05
CA ILE A 184 9.34 10.69 5.94
C ILE A 184 10.64 11.34 6.43
N LYS A 185 10.57 12.11 7.52
CA LYS A 185 11.71 12.83 8.08
C LYS A 185 12.64 11.89 8.86
N THR A 186 12.08 11.04 9.72
CA THR A 186 12.87 10.16 10.61
C THR A 186 13.17 8.79 10.00
N ALA A 187 12.51 8.41 8.90
CA ALA A 187 12.52 7.06 8.32
C ALA A 187 11.93 5.96 9.21
N GLU A 188 11.27 6.32 10.31
CA GLU A 188 10.68 5.34 11.22
C GLU A 188 9.45 4.67 10.58
N ILE A 189 9.42 3.34 10.63
CA ILE A 189 8.27 2.53 10.25
C ILE A 189 7.67 1.91 11.52
N TYR A 190 6.36 2.09 11.70
CA TYR A 190 5.67 1.62 12.89
C TYR A 190 4.25 1.14 12.58
N ARG A 191 3.71 0.29 13.46
CA ARG A 191 2.33 -0.19 13.38
C ARG A 191 1.35 0.96 13.56
N ALA A 192 0.42 1.10 12.63
CA ALA A 192 -0.53 2.20 12.61
C ALA A 192 -1.90 1.77 12.12
N SER A 193 -2.92 2.51 12.53
CA SER A 193 -4.26 2.48 11.94
C SER A 193 -4.77 3.89 11.69
N PHE A 194 -5.68 4.02 10.73
CA PHE A 194 -6.06 5.31 10.16
C PHE A 194 -7.58 5.43 10.09
N GLN A 195 -8.13 6.43 10.77
CA GLN A 195 -9.55 6.75 10.70
C GLN A 195 -9.86 7.66 9.49
N ASP A 196 -8.99 8.65 9.22
CA ASP A 196 -9.14 9.57 8.10
C ASP A 196 -8.35 9.08 6.87
N ARG A 197 -9.05 8.48 5.91
CA ARG A 197 -8.47 7.81 4.72
C ARG A 197 -8.72 8.56 3.40
N GLY A 198 -9.40 9.71 3.48
CA GLY A 198 -9.70 10.57 2.34
C GLY A 198 -8.48 11.32 1.77
N PRO A 199 -8.68 12.14 0.72
CA PRO A 199 -9.95 12.46 0.06
C PRO A 199 -10.38 11.38 -0.95
N GLU A 200 -11.61 11.52 -1.45
CA GLU A 200 -12.18 10.68 -2.53
C GLU A 200 -12.11 9.16 -2.26
N GLU A 201 -12.29 8.77 -0.99
CA GLU A 201 -12.07 7.41 -0.52
C GLU A 201 -12.89 6.37 -1.32
N GLN A 202 -14.19 6.60 -1.49
CA GLN A 202 -15.09 5.69 -2.20
C GLN A 202 -14.80 5.66 -3.71
N LEU A 203 -14.39 6.78 -4.31
CA LEU A 203 -14.02 6.85 -5.73
C LEU A 203 -12.75 6.02 -6.00
N ARG A 204 -11.75 6.14 -5.13
CA ARG A 204 -10.49 5.39 -5.19
C ARG A 204 -10.70 3.89 -4.94
N ALA A 205 -11.53 3.55 -3.96
CA ALA A 205 -11.91 2.17 -3.67
C ALA A 205 -12.70 1.55 -4.84
N ALA A 206 -13.66 2.28 -5.42
CA ALA A 206 -14.43 1.85 -6.57
C ALA A 206 -13.54 1.57 -7.79
N ARG A 207 -12.54 2.42 -8.04
CA ARG A 207 -11.56 2.21 -9.09
C ARG A 207 -10.78 0.90 -8.90
N ALA A 208 -10.32 0.61 -7.69
CA ALA A 208 -9.62 -0.64 -7.40
C ALA A 208 -10.55 -1.87 -7.54
N LEU A 209 -11.77 -1.80 -6.99
CA LEU A 209 -12.76 -2.88 -7.06
C LEU A 209 -13.23 -3.15 -8.50
N ALA A 210 -13.31 -2.12 -9.34
CA ALA A 210 -13.61 -2.25 -10.77
C ALA A 210 -12.43 -2.80 -11.60
N GLY A 211 -11.30 -3.15 -10.98
CA GLY A 211 -10.15 -3.78 -11.65
C GLY A 211 -9.12 -2.80 -12.20
N GLY A 212 -9.09 -1.54 -11.75
CA GLY A 212 -8.04 -0.60 -12.14
C GLY A 212 -6.64 -1.08 -11.70
N PRO A 213 -5.55 -0.74 -12.44
CA PRO A 213 -4.19 -1.16 -12.11
C PRO A 213 -3.58 -0.34 -10.96
N MET A 214 -2.34 -0.60 -10.57
CA MET A 214 -1.62 0.29 -9.66
C MET A 214 -1.40 1.67 -10.28
N ILE A 215 -1.58 2.73 -9.49
CA ILE A 215 -1.42 4.12 -9.92
C ILE A 215 -0.63 4.92 -8.88
N SER A 216 0.18 5.88 -9.35
CA SER A 216 0.78 6.90 -8.49
C SER A 216 -0.23 8.03 -8.27
N ILE A 217 -0.48 8.39 -7.01
CA ILE A 217 -1.54 9.35 -6.65
C ILE A 217 -1.02 10.73 -6.22
N TYR A 218 0.29 10.88 -6.04
CA TYR A 218 0.87 12.09 -5.44
C TYR A 218 2.03 12.64 -6.26
N ASP A 219 2.01 13.96 -6.42
CA ASP A 219 3.04 14.75 -7.07
C ASP A 219 3.73 15.59 -6.01
N ALA A 220 4.92 15.15 -5.61
CA ALA A 220 5.72 15.80 -4.56
C ALA A 220 6.37 17.12 -5.01
N GLU A 221 6.47 17.39 -6.32
CA GLU A 221 7.00 18.67 -6.81
C GLU A 221 5.97 19.78 -6.62
N THR A 222 4.71 19.49 -6.94
CA THR A 222 3.62 20.46 -6.78
C THR A 222 2.89 20.35 -5.45
N GLU A 223 3.25 19.36 -4.63
CA GLU A 223 2.63 18.95 -3.37
C GLU A 223 1.12 18.66 -3.49
N GLN A 224 0.72 17.90 -4.52
CA GLN A 224 -0.68 17.64 -4.86
C GLN A 224 -1.03 16.16 -4.90
N ILE A 225 -2.17 15.79 -4.32
CA ILE A 225 -2.85 14.56 -4.72
C ILE A 225 -3.52 14.80 -6.07
N ARG A 226 -3.38 13.83 -6.98
CA ARG A 226 -3.99 13.81 -8.32
C ARG A 226 -4.87 12.57 -8.44
N ILE A 227 -6.18 12.75 -8.24
CA ILE A 227 -7.17 11.66 -8.36
C ILE A 227 -7.78 11.67 -9.76
N GLY A 228 -7.57 10.59 -10.49
CA GLY A 228 -8.12 10.40 -11.83
C GLY A 228 -7.43 11.23 -12.94
N PRO A 229 -8.07 11.36 -14.10
CA PRO A 229 -9.38 10.79 -14.44
C PRO A 229 -9.37 9.26 -14.43
N TYR A 230 -10.41 8.65 -13.85
CA TYR A 230 -10.62 7.20 -13.88
C TYR A 230 -11.71 6.83 -14.88
N SER A 231 -11.60 5.62 -15.41
CA SER A 231 -12.59 5.03 -16.31
C SER A 231 -12.78 3.57 -15.96
N TRP A 232 -14.03 3.11 -15.96
CA TRP A 232 -14.40 1.71 -15.82
C TRP A 232 -15.71 1.45 -16.57
N THR A 233 -16.01 0.17 -16.79
CA THR A 233 -17.32 -0.31 -17.25
C THR A 233 -18.22 -0.62 -16.07
N PRO A 234 -19.56 -0.69 -16.26
CA PRO A 234 -20.49 -1.00 -15.18
C PRO A 234 -20.09 -2.29 -14.44
N PHE A 235 -20.08 -2.25 -13.11
CA PHE A 235 -19.69 -3.39 -12.30
C PHE A 235 -20.70 -4.54 -12.45
N PRO A 236 -20.26 -5.76 -12.82
CA PRO A 236 -21.18 -6.87 -13.07
C PRO A 236 -22.03 -7.19 -11.85
N HIS A 237 -23.35 -7.32 -12.06
CA HIS A 237 -24.30 -7.75 -11.04
C HIS A 237 -24.28 -6.92 -9.74
N VAL A 238 -23.96 -5.62 -9.82
CA VAL A 238 -23.85 -4.75 -8.63
C VAL A 238 -25.10 -4.75 -7.73
N ASP A 239 -26.31 -4.76 -8.31
CA ASP A 239 -27.57 -4.85 -7.56
C ASP A 239 -27.73 -6.17 -6.82
N PHE A 240 -27.30 -7.27 -7.44
CA PHE A 240 -27.33 -8.60 -6.81
C PHE A 240 -26.39 -8.65 -5.61
N TRP A 241 -25.16 -8.15 -5.75
CA TRP A 241 -24.17 -8.11 -4.67
C TRP A 241 -24.63 -7.26 -3.49
N LEU A 242 -25.26 -6.11 -3.76
CA LEU A 242 -25.81 -5.24 -2.72
C LEU A 242 -26.93 -5.89 -1.89
N GLN A 243 -27.62 -6.91 -2.45
CA GLN A 243 -28.68 -7.66 -1.78
C GLN A 243 -28.17 -8.88 -1.00
N GLN A 244 -26.91 -9.28 -1.19
CA GLN A 244 -26.36 -10.43 -0.47
C GLN A 244 -26.16 -10.12 1.01
N ASP A 245 -26.18 -11.17 1.85
CA ASP A 245 -25.80 -11.07 3.25
C ASP A 245 -24.28 -10.86 3.42
N ASP A 246 -23.86 -10.55 4.64
CA ASP A 246 -22.46 -10.22 4.95
C ASP A 246 -21.53 -11.41 4.70
N LYS A 247 -22.02 -12.63 4.95
CA LYS A 247 -21.24 -13.86 4.73
C LYS A 247 -20.95 -14.06 3.25
N GLN A 248 -21.94 -13.91 2.39
CA GLN A 248 -21.77 -14.01 0.94
C GLN A 248 -20.83 -12.93 0.40
N ILE A 249 -20.89 -11.70 0.94
CA ILE A 249 -19.94 -10.65 0.56
C ILE A 249 -18.51 -11.04 0.96
N LEU A 250 -18.29 -11.50 2.20
CA LEU A 250 -16.98 -11.93 2.66
C LEU A 250 -16.45 -13.10 1.80
N GLU A 251 -17.23 -14.16 1.63
CA GLU A 251 -16.78 -15.38 0.93
C GLU A 251 -16.40 -15.14 -0.54
N ASN A 252 -17.06 -14.18 -1.22
CA ASN A 252 -16.91 -13.95 -2.65
C ASN A 252 -16.15 -12.68 -3.04
N LEU A 253 -16.14 -11.64 -2.21
CA LEU A 253 -15.50 -10.34 -2.50
C LEU A 253 -14.26 -10.07 -1.65
N SER A 254 -13.94 -10.94 -0.68
CA SER A 254 -12.67 -10.93 0.05
C SER A 254 -11.74 -12.06 -0.42
N THR A 255 -10.44 -11.80 -0.30
CA THR A 255 -9.40 -12.82 -0.49
C THR A 255 -9.26 -13.76 0.71
N SER A 256 -9.64 -13.32 1.91
CA SER A 256 -9.50 -14.03 3.19
C SER A 256 -10.72 -13.76 4.10
N PRO A 257 -11.87 -14.43 3.87
CA PRO A 257 -13.16 -14.07 4.47
C PRO A 257 -13.19 -14.00 6.00
N LEU A 258 -12.38 -14.82 6.68
CA LEU A 258 -12.33 -14.85 8.15
C LEU A 258 -11.37 -13.79 8.72
N ALA A 259 -10.40 -13.32 7.94
CA ALA A 259 -9.31 -12.46 8.44
C ALA A 259 -9.53 -10.96 8.17
N GLU A 260 -10.63 -10.61 7.51
CA GLU A 260 -10.96 -9.22 7.20
C GLU A 260 -11.23 -8.38 8.46
N PRO A 261 -10.90 -7.07 8.44
CA PRO A 261 -11.29 -6.16 9.50
C PRO A 261 -12.81 -6.10 9.70
N PRO A 262 -13.29 -5.74 10.91
CA PRO A 262 -14.73 -5.75 11.24
C PRO A 262 -15.57 -4.81 10.35
N HIS A 263 -14.97 -3.77 9.78
CA HIS A 263 -15.62 -2.80 8.90
C HIS A 263 -15.60 -3.19 7.41
N PHE A 264 -15.03 -4.33 7.03
CA PHE A 264 -14.84 -4.72 5.63
C PHE A 264 -16.14 -4.72 4.81
N VAL A 265 -17.18 -5.38 5.30
CA VAL A 265 -18.44 -5.52 4.56
C VAL A 265 -19.14 -4.18 4.39
N GLU A 266 -19.13 -3.33 5.41
CA GLU A 266 -19.67 -1.96 5.33
C GLU A 266 -18.95 -1.16 4.24
N HIS A 267 -17.61 -1.22 4.22
CA HIS A 267 -16.81 -0.57 3.19
C HIS A 267 -17.15 -1.10 1.80
N ILE A 268 -17.15 -2.42 1.57
CA ILE A 268 -17.51 -3.00 0.26
C ILE A 268 -18.92 -2.60 -0.19
N ARG A 269 -19.91 -2.60 0.70
CA ARG A 269 -21.27 -2.14 0.38
C ARG A 269 -21.28 -0.68 -0.06
N SER A 270 -20.55 0.20 0.63
CA SER A 270 -20.44 1.61 0.24
C SER A 270 -19.78 1.78 -1.14
N THR A 271 -18.76 0.97 -1.44
CA THR A 271 -18.05 0.96 -2.73
C THR A 271 -18.94 0.44 -3.87
N LEU A 272 -19.70 -0.64 -3.64
CA LEU A 272 -20.68 -1.15 -4.59
C LEU A 272 -21.81 -0.14 -4.85
N MET A 273 -22.27 0.57 -3.81
CA MET A 273 -23.24 1.66 -3.98
C MET A 273 -22.68 2.80 -4.84
N PHE A 274 -21.38 3.13 -4.67
CA PHE A 274 -20.70 4.11 -5.51
C PHE A 274 -20.65 3.66 -6.98
N LEU A 275 -20.25 2.40 -7.23
CA LEU A 275 -20.21 1.82 -8.59
C LEU A 275 -21.59 1.76 -9.25
N LYS A 276 -22.64 1.45 -8.49
CA LYS A 276 -24.03 1.50 -8.96
C LYS A 276 -24.44 2.92 -9.35
N LYS A 277 -24.06 3.93 -8.55
CA LYS A 277 -24.39 5.33 -8.81
C LYS A 277 -23.60 5.91 -9.98
N TYR A 278 -22.35 5.47 -10.17
CA TYR A 278 -21.43 5.96 -11.20
C TYR A 278 -20.90 4.81 -12.07
N PRO A 279 -21.74 4.20 -12.93
CA PRO A 279 -21.34 3.06 -13.77
C PRO A 279 -20.35 3.43 -14.88
N SER A 280 -20.23 4.72 -15.20
CA SER A 280 -19.22 5.29 -16.10
C SER A 280 -18.80 6.68 -15.59
N PRO A 281 -17.66 6.79 -14.87
CA PRO A 281 -17.30 7.99 -14.12
C PRO A 281 -16.64 9.07 -14.97
N THR A 282 -16.03 8.73 -16.12
CA THR A 282 -15.14 9.60 -16.88
C THR A 282 -15.74 10.98 -17.16
N ASN A 283 -16.97 11.02 -17.69
CA ASN A 283 -17.63 12.28 -18.05
C ASN A 283 -18.42 12.93 -16.91
N THR A 284 -18.73 12.18 -15.85
CA THR A 284 -19.60 12.63 -14.76
C THR A 284 -18.81 13.16 -13.56
N LEU A 285 -17.69 12.51 -13.24
CA LEU A 285 -16.83 12.85 -12.10
C LEU A 285 -15.57 13.64 -12.51
N PHE A 286 -15.17 13.56 -13.77
CA PHE A 286 -13.97 14.24 -14.29
C PHE A 286 -14.29 15.15 -15.49
N PRO A 287 -14.98 16.29 -15.28
CA PRO A 287 -15.28 17.24 -16.35
C PRO A 287 -14.01 17.65 -17.10
N GLY A 288 -14.06 17.59 -18.44
CA GLY A 288 -12.90 17.91 -19.29
C GLY A 288 -11.73 16.93 -19.18
N ASN A 289 -11.98 15.72 -18.66
CA ASN A 289 -10.95 14.69 -18.43
C ASN A 289 -9.78 15.19 -17.56
N LYS A 290 -10.09 16.10 -16.61
CA LYS A 290 -9.12 16.65 -15.66
C LYS A 290 -9.16 15.86 -14.35
N ALA A 291 -7.98 15.65 -13.77
CA ALA A 291 -7.85 15.07 -12.43
C ALA A 291 -8.48 15.98 -11.37
N LEU A 292 -9.00 15.38 -10.30
CA LEU A 292 -9.35 16.10 -9.09
C LEU A 292 -8.07 16.33 -8.29
N LEU A 293 -7.80 17.60 -7.99
CA LEU A 293 -6.56 18.03 -7.35
C LEU A 293 -6.83 18.42 -5.90
N TYR A 294 -5.95 17.99 -5.00
CA TYR A 294 -6.02 18.32 -3.58
C TYR A 294 -4.66 18.75 -3.05
N LYS A 295 -4.64 19.70 -2.12
CA LYS A 295 -3.45 20.15 -1.39
C LYS A 295 -3.69 20.13 0.12
N LYS A 296 -2.62 20.09 0.91
CA LYS A 296 -2.74 20.33 2.35
C LYS A 296 -3.00 21.81 2.61
N ASN A 297 -3.95 22.11 3.50
CA ASN A 297 -4.14 23.44 4.04
C ASN A 297 -3.20 23.68 5.24
N GLU A 298 -3.29 24.86 5.87
CA GLU A 298 -2.43 25.23 7.02
C GLU A 298 -2.59 24.29 8.24
N ASP A 299 -3.76 23.67 8.39
CA ASP A 299 -4.04 22.69 9.45
C ASP A 299 -3.55 21.27 9.10
N GLY A 300 -2.94 21.08 7.92
CA GLY A 300 -2.46 19.79 7.46
C GLY A 300 -3.57 18.83 7.00
N LEU A 301 -4.74 19.35 6.63
CA LEU A 301 -5.89 18.60 6.09
C LEU A 301 -5.98 18.76 4.57
N TRP A 302 -6.58 17.79 3.88
CA TRP A 302 -6.75 17.84 2.43
C TRP A 302 -7.88 18.77 2.02
N GLU A 303 -7.57 19.74 1.16
CA GLU A 303 -8.53 20.66 0.56
C GLU A 303 -8.50 20.54 -0.97
N LYS A 304 -9.69 20.52 -1.58
CA LYS A 304 -9.82 20.45 -3.04
C LYS A 304 -9.40 21.78 -3.66
N ILE A 305 -8.51 21.74 -4.64
CA ILE A 305 -8.14 22.93 -5.40
C ILE A 305 -8.85 22.94 -6.75
N SER A 306 -9.28 24.13 -7.17
CA SER A 306 -9.87 24.33 -8.49
C SER A 306 -8.81 24.04 -9.56
N SER A 307 -9.10 23.13 -10.47
CA SER A 307 -8.31 22.99 -11.71
C SER A 307 -8.46 24.31 -12.47
N GLY A 308 -7.41 25.14 -12.45
CA GLY A 308 -7.40 26.42 -13.18
C GLY A 308 -7.89 26.24 -14.63
N ASN A 309 -8.63 27.23 -15.11
CA ASN A 309 -8.99 27.33 -16.53
C ASN A 309 -7.73 27.44 -17.40
#